data_AF-A0A517DXE0-F1
#
_entry.id   AF-A0A517DXE0-F1
#
_cell.length_a   1.000
_cell.length_b   1.000
_cell.length_c   1.000
_cell.angle_alpha   90.00
_cell.angle_beta   90.00
_cell.angle_gamma   90.00
#
_symmetry.space_group_name_H-M   'P 1'
#
loop_
_entity.id
_entity.type
_entity.pdbx_description
1 polymer ?
#
loop_
_entity_poly.entity_id
_entity_poly.type
_entity_poly.pdbx_seq_one_letter_code
_entity_poly.pdbx_strand_id
1 'polypeptide(L)' 'MENTDYLESLKQQLIKLGYGSYLINKISCDLIGTFNNSKLSPDQYLILMTAMEDYIALTQKSRKRAARTVPWWSGFRKR' A
#
# COMPACT_ATOMS: atom_id res chain seq x y z
N MET A 1 -20.22 -8.14 -4.44
CA MET A 1 -19.15 -7.15 -4.28
C MET A 1 -18.26 -7.34 -5.49
N GLU A 2 -18.26 -6.41 -6.44
CA GLU A 2 -17.44 -6.58 -7.64
C GLU A 2 -15.96 -6.51 -7.24
N ASN A 3 -15.13 -7.39 -7.81
CA ASN A 3 -13.69 -7.43 -7.51
C ASN A 3 -13.00 -6.07 -7.79
N THR A 4 -13.60 -5.25 -8.65
CA THR A 4 -13.22 -3.86 -8.93
C THR A 4 -13.34 -2.95 -7.70
N ASP A 5 -14.44 -3.00 -6.96
CA ASP A 5 -14.69 -2.16 -5.78
C ASP A 5 -13.68 -2.42 -4.65
N TYR A 6 -13.31 -3.70 -4.48
CA TYR A 6 -12.35 -4.10 -3.46
C TYR A 6 -10.95 -3.60 -3.81
N LEU A 7 -10.56 -3.72 -5.08
CA LEU A 7 -9.28 -3.20 -5.57
C LEU A 7 -9.17 -1.68 -5.38
N GLU A 8 -10.24 -0.95 -5.72
CA GLU A 8 -10.35 0.50 -5.50
C GLU A 8 -10.13 0.86 -4.02
N SER A 9 -10.74 0.08 -3.12
CA SER A 9 -10.62 0.25 -1.67
C SER A 9 -9.18 0.05 -1.18
N LEU A 10 -8.47 -0.96 -1.69
CA LEU A 10 -7.06 -1.19 -1.37
C LEU A 10 -6.16 -0.05 -1.86
N LYS A 11 -6.40 0.46 -3.08
CA LYS A 11 -5.69 1.63 -3.60
C LYS A 11 -5.90 2.85 -2.70
N GLN A 12 -7.13 3.12 -2.26
CA GLN A 12 -7.41 4.21 -1.32
C GLN A 12 -6.70 4.02 0.02
N GLN A 13 -6.61 2.80 0.55
CA GLN A 13 -5.87 2.52 1.78
C GLN A 13 -4.37 2.80 1.62
N LEU A 14 -3.76 2.39 0.50
CA LEU A 14 -2.37 2.69 0.20
C LEU A 14 -2.13 4.21 0.11
N ILE A 15 -3.04 4.95 -0.52
CA ILE A 15 -2.97 6.43 -0.56
C ILE A 15 -3.02 7.02 0.86
N LYS A 16 -3.93 6.55 1.73
CA LYS A 16 -3.99 6.97 3.14
C LYS A 16 -2.71 6.62 3.92
N LEU A 17 -2.00 5.57 3.52
CA LEU A 17 -0.69 5.19 4.06
C LEU A 17 0.48 5.99 3.46
N GLY A 18 0.21 6.93 2.55
CA GLY A 18 1.21 7.81 1.95
C GLY A 18 1.85 7.26 0.67
N TYR A 19 1.32 6.17 0.10
CA TYR A 19 1.74 5.73 -1.22
C TYR A 19 1.17 6.67 -2.28
N GLY A 20 2.03 7.26 -3.10
CA GLY A 20 1.60 8.06 -4.23
C GLY A 20 0.95 7.19 -5.32
N SER A 21 -0.03 7.74 -6.04
CA SER A 21 -0.72 7.05 -7.14
C SER A 21 0.24 6.47 -8.19
N TYR A 22 1.39 7.13 -8.41
CA TYR A 22 2.45 6.64 -9.30
C TYR A 22 3.04 5.30 -8.84
N LEU A 23 3.33 5.15 -7.54
CA LEU A 23 3.89 3.91 -6.98
C LEU A 23 2.87 2.77 -7.07
N ILE A 24 1.61 3.06 -6.79
CA ILE A 24 0.51 2.08 -6.90
C ILE A 24 0.37 1.60 -8.34
N ASN A 25 0.45 2.52 -9.31
CA ASN A 25 0.41 2.18 -10.72
C ASN A 25 1.63 1.37 -11.15
N LYS A 26 2.83 1.72 -10.64
CA LYS A 26 4.06 0.98 -10.91
C LYS A 26 4.00 -0.46 -10.37
N ILE A 27 3.53 -0.66 -9.14
CA ILE A 27 3.32 -2.01 -8.57
C ILE A 27 2.36 -2.81 -9.45
N SER A 28 1.29 -2.17 -9.95
CA SER A 28 0.32 -2.83 -10.83
C SER A 28 0.93 -3.25 -12.16
N CYS A 29 1.78 -2.39 -12.73
CA CYS A 29 2.52 -2.70 -13.97
C CYS A 29 3.59 -3.78 -13.76
N ASP A 30 4.34 -3.73 -12.65
CA ASP A 30 5.40 -4.68 -12.35
C ASP A 30 4.85 -6.10 -12.12
N LEU A 31 3.66 -6.22 -11.50
CA LEU A 31 3.05 -7.51 -11.18
C LEU A 31 2.33 -8.15 -12.38
N ILE A 32 1.65 -7.33 -13.18
CA ILE A 32 0.74 -7.83 -14.22
C ILE A 32 1.33 -7.63 -15.62
N GLY A 33 2.38 -6.83 -15.75
CA GLY A 33 3.08 -6.56 -17.01
C GLY A 33 2.31 -5.67 -17.97
N THR A 34 1.16 -5.09 -17.58
CA THR A 34 0.33 -4.29 -18.48
C THR A 34 -0.21 -3.01 -17.82
N PHE A 35 -0.25 -1.93 -18.61
CA PHE A 35 -0.94 -0.68 -18.27
C PHE A 35 -2.45 -0.72 -18.57
N ASN A 36 -2.95 -1.77 -19.22
CA ASN A 36 -4.33 -1.85 -19.67
C ASN A 36 -5.22 -2.41 -18.56
N ASN A 37 -5.81 -1.51 -17.77
CA ASN A 37 -6.85 -1.79 -16.79
C ASN A 37 -8.16 -2.34 -17.41
N SER A 38 -8.24 -2.46 -18.74
CA SER A 38 -9.50 -2.67 -19.43
C SER A 38 -10.09 -4.07 -19.23
N LYS A 39 -9.27 -5.10 -19.01
CA LYS A 39 -9.72 -6.46 -18.63
C LYS A 39 -8.62 -7.23 -17.92
N LEU A 40 -8.38 -6.89 -16.66
CA LEU A 40 -7.61 -7.75 -15.78
C LEU A 40 -8.31 -9.12 -15.66
N SER A 41 -7.58 -10.21 -15.87
CA SER A 41 -8.11 -11.56 -15.61
C SER A 41 -8.34 -11.76 -14.11
N PRO A 42 -9.23 -12.69 -13.71
CA PRO A 42 -9.46 -12.99 -12.29
C PRO A 42 -8.18 -13.33 -11.51
N ASP A 43 -7.25 -14.05 -12.14
CA ASP A 43 -5.95 -14.40 -11.53
C ASP A 43 -5.07 -13.16 -11.34
N GLN A 44 -5.01 -12.27 -12.33
CA GLN A 44 -4.29 -11.00 -12.22
C GLN A 44 -4.89 -10.10 -11.13
N TYR A 45 -6.21 -10.10 -10.98
CA TYR A 45 -6.89 -9.41 -9.88
C TYR A 45 -6.45 -9.96 -8.53
N LEU A 46 -6.43 -11.29 -8.37
CA LEU A 46 -6.04 -11.94 -7.13
C LEU A 46 -4.58 -11.60 -6.77
N ILE A 47 -3.67 -11.70 -7.73
CA ILE A 47 -2.26 -11.34 -7.56
C ILE A 47 -2.11 -9.88 -7.11
N LEU A 48 -2.84 -8.96 -7.75
CA LEU A 48 -2.79 -7.54 -7.39
C LEU A 48 -3.31 -7.29 -5.97
N MET A 49 -4.45 -7.90 -5.64
CA MET A 49 -5.08 -7.74 -4.32
C MET A 49 -4.16 -8.25 -3.22
N THR A 50 -3.64 -9.47 -3.35
CA THR A 50 -2.73 -10.06 -2.36
C THR A 50 -1.47 -9.20 -2.19
N ALA A 51 -0.88 -8.73 -3.29
CA ALA A 51 0.30 -7.86 -3.19
C ALA A 51 -0.03 -6.53 -2.48
N MET A 52 -1.14 -5.88 -2.82
CA MET A 52 -1.54 -4.62 -2.17
C MET A 52 -1.83 -4.82 -0.68
N GLU A 53 -2.47 -5.92 -0.29
CA GLU A 53 -2.69 -6.29 1.11
C GLU A 53 -1.38 -6.48 1.86
N ASP A 54 -0.41 -7.19 1.27
CA ASP A 54 0.92 -7.37 1.86
C ASP A 54 1.65 -6.04 2.05
N TYR A 55 1.59 -5.14 1.06
CA TYR A 55 2.15 -3.79 1.20
C TYR A 55 1.50 -3.00 2.33
N ILE A 56 0.17 -3.06 2.46
CA ILE A 56 -0.57 -2.44 3.56
C ILE A 56 -0.11 -3.01 4.90
N ALA A 57 -0.04 -4.34 5.04
CA ALA A 57 0.35 -5.01 6.27
C ALA A 57 1.80 -4.68 6.66
N LEU A 58 2.73 -4.67 5.70
CA LEU A 58 4.13 -4.29 5.91
C LEU A 58 4.26 -2.82 6.35
N THR A 59 3.49 -1.92 5.74
CA THR A 59 3.50 -0.50 6.09
C THR A 59 2.93 -0.26 7.48
N GLN A 60 1.84 -0.94 7.83
CA GLN A 60 1.28 -0.87 9.18
C GLN A 60 2.23 -1.44 10.23
N LYS A 61 2.91 -2.56 9.93
CA LYS A 61 3.89 -3.19 10.84
C LYS A 61 5.13 -2.31 11.04
N SER A 62 5.64 -1.69 9.98
CA SER A 62 6.78 -0.75 10.07
C SER A 62 6.40 0.53 10.82
N ARG A 63 5.21 1.11 10.57
CA ARG A 63 4.70 2.24 11.36
C ARG A 63 4.54 1.91 12.85
N LYS A 64 4.03 0.72 13.20
CA LYS A 64 3.95 0.26 14.60
C LYS A 64 5.32 0.11 15.25
N ARG A 65 6.35 -0.30 14.49
CA ARG A 65 7.73 -0.37 14.98
C ARG A 65 8.37 1.01 15.14
N ALA A 66 8.14 1.92 14.19
CA ALA A 66 8.60 3.31 14.27
C ALA A 66 8.00 4.05 15.48
N ALA A 67 6.71 3.83 15.77
CA ALA A 67 6.07 4.40 16.96
C ALA A 67 6.66 3.86 18.29
N ARG A 68 7.22 2.65 18.30
CA ARG A 68 7.93 2.08 19.46
C ARG A 68 9.40 2.52 19.56
N THR A 69 9.96 3.10 18.50
CA THR A 69 11.35 3.59 18.43
C THR A 69 11.43 5.11 18.53
N VAL A 70 10.54 5.73 19.31
CA VAL A 70 10.81 7.03 19.92
C VAL A 70 11.29 6.80 21.35
N PRO A 71 12.58 6.52 21.58
CA PRO A 71 13.13 6.51 22.93
C PRO A 71 13.24 7.97 23.38
N TRP A 72 12.30 8.43 24.20
CA TRP A 72 12.56 9.19 25.43
C TRP A 72 13.60 10.35 25.43
N TRP A 73 13.88 10.98 24.30
CA TRP A 73 14.84 12.08 24.15
C TRP A 73 14.20 13.33 23.53
N SER A 74 13.03 13.74 24.02
CA SER A 74 12.48 15.08 23.79
C SER A 74 12.55 15.90 25.08
N GLY A 75 13.69 15.83 25.75
CA GLY A 75 13.95 16.44 27.04
C GLY A 75 15.23 17.26 27.10
N PHE A 76 15.75 17.83 26.01
CA PHE A 76 16.86 18.78 26.10
C PHE A 76 16.91 19.78 24.94
N ARG A 77 16.22 20.91 25.10
CA ARG A 77 16.75 22.22 24.70
C ARG A 77 16.09 23.32 25.51
N LYS A 78 16.59 23.50 26.73
CA LYS A 78 16.56 24.77 27.46
C LYS A 78 17.92 25.44 27.23
N ARG A 79 17.90 26.54 26.49
CA ARG A 79 18.70 27.79 26.62
C ARG A 79 18.82 28.44 25.25
#